data_AF-A0A3Q0J6K1-F1
#
_entry.id   AF-A0A3Q0J6K1-F1
#
_cell.length_a   1.000
_cell.length_b   1.000
_cell.length_c   1.000
_cell.angle_alpha   90.00
_cell.angle_beta   90.00
_cell.angle_gamma   90.00
#
_symmetry.space_group_name_H-M   'P 1'
#
loop_
_entity.id
_entity.type
_entity.pdbx_description
1 polymer ?
#
loop_
_entity_poly.entity_id
_entity_poly.type
_entity_poly.pdbx_seq_one_letter_code
_entity_poly.pdbx_strand_id
1 'polypeptide(L)'
;MNRKPRNVSNLFSRKGILLIDGLKGLGIVCTIVFHREIFGLAYAKNLEYFEEGIHSLSFCLLTASTFLLDIFFFFSGYLLAWPIIENLNRKRTVNFFNIIVNRVFRLYPMYLMMIWFSIFVLPYISQGPLWKSYANTEAEYCRQCWWQNVLFVSTLFRDNEIENPVT
;
A
#
# COMPACT_ATOMS: atom_id res chain seq x y z
N MET A 1 19.83 38.47 1.23
CA MET A 1 19.80 37.67 -0.02
C MET A 1 18.46 36.93 -0.08
N ASN A 2 17.40 37.58 -0.55
CA ASN A 2 16.02 37.09 -0.48
C ASN A 2 15.59 36.55 -1.86
N ARG A 3 16.00 35.32 -2.20
CA ARG A 3 15.56 34.68 -3.45
C ARG A 3 14.14 34.14 -3.25
N LYS A 4 13.14 34.89 -3.70
CA LYS A 4 11.76 34.41 -3.88
C LYS A 4 11.81 33.12 -4.71
N PRO A 5 11.39 31.95 -4.20
CA PRO A 5 11.46 30.72 -4.98
C PRO A 5 10.55 30.84 -6.20
N ARG A 6 11.14 30.68 -7.39
CA ARG A 6 10.45 30.76 -8.67
C ARG A 6 9.39 29.64 -8.77
N ASN A 7 8.16 30.03 -9.11
CA ASN A 7 7.15 29.23 -9.79
C ASN A 7 6.55 27.96 -9.12
N VAL A 8 6.84 27.68 -7.85
CA VAL A 8 6.25 26.53 -7.12
C VAL A 8 4.75 26.72 -6.82
N SER A 9 4.24 27.95 -6.89
CA SER A 9 2.82 28.26 -6.67
C SER A 9 1.90 27.57 -7.66
N ASN A 10 2.38 27.29 -8.88
CA ASN A 10 1.60 26.59 -9.90
C ASN A 10 1.44 25.09 -9.59
N LEU A 11 2.37 24.49 -8.86
CA LEU A 11 2.30 23.09 -8.43
C LEU A 11 1.23 22.89 -7.35
N PHE A 12 1.11 23.85 -6.43
CA PHE A 12 0.06 23.88 -5.40
C PHE A 12 -1.27 24.47 -5.91
N SER A 13 -1.36 24.82 -7.20
CA SER A 13 -2.64 25.15 -7.83
C SER A 13 -3.54 23.91 -7.82
N ARG A 14 -4.86 24.12 -7.79
CA ARG A 14 -5.86 23.03 -7.84
C ARG A 14 -5.57 22.04 -8.98
N LYS A 15 -5.09 22.54 -10.12
CA LYS A 15 -4.69 21.73 -11.28
C LYS A 15 -3.42 20.88 -11.02
N GLY A 16 -2.43 21.43 -10.33
CA GLY A 16 -1.20 20.72 -9.98
C GLY A 16 -1.43 19.61 -8.96
N ILE A 17 -2.29 19.85 -7.96
CA ILE A 17 -2.70 18.83 -6.99
C ILE A 17 -3.45 17.68 -7.69
N LEU A 18 -4.39 18.01 -8.58
CA LEU A 18 -5.12 17.01 -9.39
C LEU A 18 -4.18 16.16 -10.25
N LEU A 19 -3.15 16.76 -10.83
CA LEU A 19 -2.17 16.04 -11.65
C LEU A 19 -1.32 15.09 -10.80
N ILE A 20 -0.89 15.53 -9.61
CA ILE A 20 -0.15 14.67 -8.67
C ILE A 20 -1.04 13.52 -8.20
N ASP A 21 -2.30 13.77 -7.86
CA ASP A 21 -3.24 12.72 -7.47
C ASP A 21 -3.51 11.72 -8.62
N GLY A 22 -3.56 12.18 -9.87
CA GLY A 22 -3.63 11.31 -11.04
C GLY A 22 -2.40 10.42 -11.21
N LEU A 23 -1.20 11.00 -11.07
CA LEU A 23 0.07 10.25 -11.13
C LEU A 23 0.16 9.21 -10.02
N LYS A 24 -0.31 9.57 -8.82
CA LYS A 24 -0.39 8.67 -7.68
C LYS A 24 -1.35 7.51 -7.93
N GLY A 25 -2.51 7.78 -8.53
CA GLY A 25 -3.46 6.74 -8.95
C GLY A 25 -2.84 5.76 -9.96
N LEU A 26 -2.13 6.27 -10.96
CA LEU A 26 -1.43 5.43 -11.94
C LEU A 26 -0.35 4.56 -11.27
N GLY A 27 0.43 5.13 -10.36
CA GLY A 27 1.44 4.40 -9.59
C GLY A 27 0.84 3.22 -8.81
N ILE A 28 -0.28 3.46 -8.12
CA ILE A 28 -0.99 2.40 -7.37
C ILE A 28 -1.47 1.29 -8.31
N VAL A 29 -2.02 1.63 -9.49
CA VAL A 29 -2.48 0.61 -10.46
C VAL A 29 -1.31 -0.24 -10.95
N CYS A 30 -0.18 0.39 -11.33
CA CYS A 30 1.02 -0.33 -11.75
C CYS A 30 1.53 -1.28 -10.64
N THR A 31 1.54 -0.83 -9.39
CA THR A 31 1.91 -1.65 -8.25
C THR A 31 0.98 -2.85 -8.06
N ILE A 32 -0.34 -2.68 -8.20
CA ILE A 32 -1.30 -3.79 -8.07
C ILE A 32 -1.03 -4.86 -9.14
N VAL A 33 -0.78 -4.43 -10.39
CA VAL A 33 -0.41 -5.35 -11.47
C VAL A 33 0.89 -6.08 -11.14
N PHE A 34 1.91 -5.37 -10.66
CA PHE A 34 3.16 -6.00 -10.23
C PHE A 34 2.95 -7.07 -9.15
N HIS A 35 2.17 -6.77 -8.09
CA HIS A 35 1.90 -7.73 -7.03
C HIS A 35 1.15 -8.96 -7.57
N ARG A 36 0.20 -8.76 -8.49
CA ARG A 36 -0.51 -9.86 -9.12
C ARG A 36 0.44 -10.80 -9.90
N GLU A 37 1.32 -10.22 -10.71
CA GLU A 37 2.25 -11.01 -11.53
C GLU A 37 3.32 -11.71 -10.66
N ILE A 38 3.91 -11.03 -9.67
CA ILE A 38 4.97 -11.63 -8.84
C ILE A 38 4.44 -12.80 -7.98
N PHE A 39 3.25 -12.67 -7.39
CA PHE A 39 2.64 -13.78 -6.65
C PHE A 39 2.19 -14.89 -7.59
N GLY A 40 1.73 -14.57 -8.80
CA GLY A 40 1.42 -15.57 -9.83
C GLY A 40 2.63 -16.41 -10.22
N LEU A 41 3.81 -15.79 -10.34
CA LEU A 41 5.06 -16.46 -10.67
C LEU A 41 5.52 -17.45 -9.60
N ALA A 42 5.23 -17.19 -8.32
CA ALA A 42 5.53 -18.14 -7.24
C ALA A 42 4.80 -19.49 -7.37
N TYR A 43 3.73 -19.55 -8.17
CA TYR A 43 2.97 -20.77 -8.46
C TYR A 43 3.25 -21.33 -9.86
N ALA A 44 4.30 -20.85 -10.55
CA ALA A 44 4.71 -21.37 -11.85
C ALA A 44 5.11 -22.86 -11.73
N LYS A 45 4.46 -23.72 -12.52
CA LYS A 45 4.74 -25.16 -12.52
C LYS A 45 6.01 -25.54 -13.28
N ASN A 46 6.47 -24.67 -14.17
CA ASN A 46 7.62 -24.91 -15.02
C ASN A 46 8.72 -23.89 -14.68
N LEU A 47 9.86 -24.40 -14.23
CA LEU A 47 11.00 -23.56 -13.85
C LEU A 47 11.62 -22.81 -15.04
N GLU A 48 11.62 -23.42 -16.22
CA GLU A 48 12.18 -22.84 -17.45
C GLU A 48 11.39 -21.61 -17.92
N TYR A 49 10.05 -21.68 -17.90
CA TYR A 49 9.20 -20.52 -18.19
C TYR A 49 9.31 -19.41 -17.13
N PHE A 50 9.63 -19.77 -15.89
CA PHE A 50 9.88 -18.80 -14.83
C PHE A 50 11.19 -18.05 -15.04
N GLU A 51 12.26 -18.76 -15.39
CA GLU A 51 13.57 -18.17 -15.70
C GLU A 51 13.48 -17.23 -16.91
N GLU A 52 12.83 -17.65 -17.99
CA GLU A 52 12.60 -16.78 -19.16
C GLU A 52 11.75 -15.55 -18.80
N GLY A 53 10.73 -15.72 -17.95
CA GLY A 53 9.87 -14.65 -17.46
C GLY A 53 10.64 -13.57 -16.68
N ILE A 54 11.57 -13.96 -15.81
CA ILE A 54 12.38 -13.02 -15.02
C ILE A 54 13.31 -12.20 -15.91
N HIS A 55 13.86 -12.79 -16.96
CA HIS A 55 14.75 -12.09 -17.89
C HIS A 55 14.01 -11.18 -18.89
N SER A 56 12.67 -11.19 -18.90
CA SER A 56 11.87 -10.37 -19.79
C SER A 56 11.91 -8.87 -19.42
N LEU A 57 11.84 -8.01 -20.44
CA LEU A 57 11.71 -6.56 -20.25
C LEU A 57 10.47 -6.21 -19.42
N SER A 58 9.37 -6.94 -19.62
CA SER A 58 8.12 -6.75 -18.88
C SER A 58 8.32 -6.93 -17.39
N PHE A 59 9.04 -7.97 -16.97
CA PHE A 59 9.32 -8.22 -15.55
C PHE A 59 10.24 -7.15 -14.95
N CYS A 60 11.23 -6.67 -15.72
CA CYS A 60 12.08 -5.54 -15.32
C CYS A 60 11.28 -4.24 -15.11
N LEU A 61 10.35 -3.93 -16.02
CA LEU A 61 9.47 -2.76 -15.87
C LEU A 61 8.51 -2.89 -14.69
N LEU A 62 8.00 -4.10 -14.46
CA LEU A 62 7.11 -4.38 -13.33
C LEU A 62 7.87 -4.28 -11.98
N THR A 63 9.08 -4.79 -11.86
CA THR A 63 9.90 -4.62 -10.65
C THR A 63 10.26 -3.14 -10.43
N ALA A 64 10.54 -2.38 -11.49
CA ALA A 64 10.75 -0.94 -11.39
C ALA A 64 9.53 -0.17 -10.86
N SER A 65 8.32 -0.72 -11.00
CA SER A 65 7.09 -0.11 -10.46
C SER A 65 7.07 -0.05 -8.92
N THR A 66 7.88 -0.85 -8.23
CA THR A 66 7.99 -0.79 -6.77
C THR A 66 8.52 0.56 -6.29
N PHE A 67 9.47 1.15 -7.02
CA PHE A 67 9.99 2.50 -6.74
C PHE A 67 8.94 3.60 -6.91
N LEU A 68 7.86 3.37 -7.67
CA LEU A 68 6.76 4.33 -7.78
C LEU A 68 6.00 4.49 -6.46
N LEU A 69 5.98 3.47 -5.60
CA LEU A 69 5.39 3.59 -4.27
C LEU A 69 6.19 4.54 -3.38
N ASP A 70 7.51 4.46 -3.41
CA ASP A 70 8.38 5.35 -2.61
C ASP A 70 8.17 6.80 -3.01
N ILE A 71 8.10 7.04 -4.33
CA ILE A 71 7.80 8.36 -4.90
C ILE A 71 6.39 8.82 -4.48
N PHE A 72 5.40 7.92 -4.50
CA PHE A 72 4.03 8.21 -4.03
C PHE A 72 4.01 8.63 -2.56
N PHE A 73 4.74 7.91 -1.69
CA PHE A 73 4.80 8.22 -0.26
C PHE A 73 5.52 9.54 -0.02
N PHE A 74 6.60 9.81 -0.76
CA PHE A 74 7.31 11.08 -0.72
C PHE A 74 6.38 12.26 -1.08
N PHE A 75 5.69 12.21 -2.22
CA PHE A 75 4.78 13.29 -2.61
C PHE A 75 3.59 13.45 -1.66
N SER A 76 3.05 12.34 -1.14
CA SER A 76 1.97 12.37 -0.15
C SER A 76 2.41 13.03 1.16
N GLY A 77 3.62 12.72 1.63
CA GLY A 77 4.21 13.34 2.82
C GLY A 77 4.53 14.82 2.59
N TYR A 78 5.09 15.16 1.43
CA TYR A 78 5.41 16.54 1.07
C TYR A 78 4.17 17.44 1.01
N LEU A 79 3.10 16.97 0.37
CA LEU A 79 1.81 17.68 0.30
C LEU A 79 1.15 17.85 1.67
N LEU A 80 1.39 16.92 2.60
CA LEU A 80 0.92 17.03 3.99
C LEU A 80 1.76 18.01 4.80
N ALA A 81 3.08 17.99 4.64
CA ALA A 81 4.02 18.82 5.39
C ALA A 81 3.91 20.31 5.02
N TRP A 82 3.67 20.64 3.75
CA TRP A 82 3.56 22.02 3.29
C TRP A 82 2.54 22.87 4.06
N PRO A 83 1.24 22.50 4.14
CA PRO A 83 0.25 23.27 4.90
C PRO A 83 0.52 23.26 6.41
N ILE A 84 1.19 22.22 6.93
CA ILE A 84 1.60 22.17 8.34
C ILE A 84 2.63 23.27 8.62
N ILE A 85 3.66 23.38 7.78
CA ILE A 85 4.71 24.40 7.91
C ILE A 85 4.12 25.81 7.72
N GLU A 86 3.21 26.00 6.75
CA GLU A 86 2.56 27.30 6.57
C GLU A 86 1.70 27.69 7.79
N ASN A 87 0.93 26.75 8.35
CA ASN A 87 0.14 26.99 9.55
C ASN A 87 1.03 27.28 10.77
N LEU A 88 2.17 26.60 10.89
CA LEU A 88 3.14 26.86 11.95
C LEU A 88 3.75 28.26 11.82
N ASN A 89 4.08 28.69 10.61
CA ASN A 89 4.60 30.04 10.35
C ASN A 89 3.55 31.14 10.61
N ARG A 90 2.26 30.89 10.33
CA ARG A 90 1.18 31.88 10.54
C ARG A 90 0.64 31.91 11.97
N LYS A 91 0.39 30.75 12.58
CA LYS A 91 -0.35 30.61 13.85
C LYS A 91 0.51 30.13 15.02
N ARG A 92 1.79 29.77 14.79
CA ARG A 92 2.74 29.18 15.76
C ARG A 92 2.25 27.92 16.50
N THR A 93 1.09 27.39 16.13
CA THR A 93 0.45 26.25 16.76
C THR A 93 -0.11 25.34 15.69
N VAL A 94 0.12 24.04 15.84
CA VAL A 94 -0.40 22.99 14.95
C VAL A 94 -0.91 21.87 15.83
N ASN A 95 -2.18 21.48 15.65
CA ASN A 95 -2.74 20.33 16.35
C ASN A 95 -2.44 19.05 15.58
N PHE A 96 -1.24 18.49 15.79
CA PHE A 96 -0.79 17.26 15.14
C PHE A 96 -1.73 16.08 15.41
N PHE A 97 -2.32 16.02 16.61
CA PHE A 97 -3.27 14.98 16.98
C PHE A 97 -4.47 14.95 16.03
N ASN A 98 -5.10 16.11 15.76
CA ASN A 98 -6.23 16.18 14.84
C ASN A 98 -5.87 15.77 13.41
N ILE A 99 -4.65 16.09 12.95
CA ILE A 99 -4.18 15.71 11.60
C ILE A 99 -4.03 14.19 11.49
N ILE A 100 -3.40 13.56 12.48
CA ILE A 100 -3.20 12.11 12.52
C ILE A 100 -4.55 11.40 12.63
N VAL A 101 -5.40 11.83 13.56
CA VAL A 101 -6.72 11.24 13.79
C VAL A 101 -7.57 11.29 12.51
N ASN A 102 -7.64 12.44 11.84
CA ASN A 102 -8.38 12.56 10.58
C ASN A 102 -7.81 11.65 9.48
N ARG A 103 -6.49 11.47 9.44
CA ARG A 103 -5.83 10.58 8.48
C ARG A 103 -6.15 9.11 8.78
N VAL A 104 -6.12 8.71 10.05
CA VAL A 104 -6.47 7.35 10.49
C VAL A 104 -7.93 7.06 10.18
N PHE A 105 -8.86 7.94 10.58
CA PHE A 105 -10.29 7.77 10.28
C PHE A 105 -10.60 7.69 8.78
N ARG A 106 -9.79 8.31 7.93
CA ARG A 106 -9.94 8.19 6.46
C ARG A 106 -9.43 6.87 5.90
N LEU A 107 -8.33 6.33 6.42
CA LEU A 107 -7.68 5.11 5.89
C LEU A 107 -8.25 3.82 6.50
N TYR A 108 -8.61 3.87 7.78
CA TYR A 108 -9.03 2.72 8.55
C TYR A 108 -10.30 2.02 8.01
N PRO A 109 -11.35 2.73 7.54
CA PRO A 109 -12.53 2.07 6.97
C PRO A 109 -12.20 1.21 5.74
N MET A 110 -11.28 1.68 4.89
CA MET A 110 -10.84 0.93 3.72
C MET A 110 -10.05 -0.32 4.14
N TYR A 111 -9.22 -0.21 5.18
CA TYR A 111 -8.48 -1.34 5.73
C TYR A 111 -9.41 -2.42 6.32
N LEU A 112 -10.40 -2.02 7.11
CA LEU A 112 -11.42 -2.93 7.65
C LEU A 112 -12.21 -3.62 6.54
N MET A 113 -12.59 -2.87 5.50
CA MET A 113 -13.27 -3.42 4.33
C MET A 113 -12.42 -4.47 3.61
N MET A 114 -11.10 -4.28 3.54
CA MET A 114 -10.19 -5.25 2.95
C MET A 114 -10.11 -6.55 3.76
N ILE A 115 -10.01 -6.47 5.10
CA ILE A 115 -10.06 -7.66 5.98
C ILE A 115 -11.37 -8.41 5.78
N TRP A 116 -12.50 -7.69 5.77
CA TRP A 116 -13.81 -8.28 5.55
C TRP A 116 -13.90 -8.95 4.18
N PHE A 117 -13.41 -8.29 3.12
CA PHE A 117 -13.36 -8.83 1.77
C PHE A 117 -12.54 -10.13 1.70
N SER A 118 -11.38 -10.17 2.37
CA SER A 118 -10.52 -11.36 2.42
C SER A 118 -11.22 -12.56 3.08
N ILE A 119 -12.04 -12.34 4.11
CA ILE A 119 -12.73 -13.41 4.84
C ILE A 119 -13.98 -13.92 4.10
N PHE A 120 -14.76 -13.00 3.53
CA PHE A 120 -16.11 -13.29 3.03
C PHE A 120 -16.21 -13.39 1.52
N VAL A 121 -15.35 -12.70 0.76
CA VAL A 121 -15.49 -12.61 -0.71
C VAL A 121 -14.38 -13.39 -1.43
N LEU A 122 -13.15 -13.29 -0.95
CA LEU A 122 -11.97 -13.91 -1.57
C LEU A 122 -12.14 -15.43 -1.84
N PRO A 123 -12.72 -16.26 -0.94
CA PRO A 123 -12.88 -17.69 -1.20
C PRO A 123 -13.80 -18.01 -2.38
N TYR A 124 -14.73 -17.11 -2.72
CA TYR A 124 -15.78 -17.35 -3.72
C TYR A 124 -15.52 -16.70 -5.07
N ILE A 125 -14.50 -15.85 -5.20
CA ILE A 125 -14.25 -15.06 -6.41
C ILE A 125 -13.74 -15.90 -7.59
N SER A 126 -13.16 -17.07 -7.34
CA SER A 126 -12.63 -17.96 -8.37
C SER A 126 -12.77 -19.43 -7.97
N GLN A 127 -12.82 -20.33 -8.95
CA GLN A 127 -13.10 -21.75 -8.75
C GLN A 127 -11.90 -22.66 -9.09
N GLY A 128 -10.69 -22.09 -9.22
CA GLY A 128 -9.49 -22.85 -9.54
C GLY A 128 -9.05 -23.81 -8.41
N PRO A 129 -8.45 -24.98 -8.73
CA PRO A 129 -7.95 -25.91 -7.72
C PRO A 129 -6.83 -25.30 -6.86
N LEU A 130 -5.94 -24.50 -7.47
CA LEU A 130 -4.93 -23.71 -6.74
C LEU A 130 -5.56 -22.59 -5.92
N TRP A 131 -6.63 -21.97 -6.44
CA TRP A 131 -7.35 -20.89 -5.75
C TRP A 131 -7.96 -21.37 -4.44
N LYS A 132 -8.57 -22.57 -4.41
CA LYS A 132 -9.12 -23.15 -3.18
C LYS A 132 -8.05 -23.35 -2.11
N SER A 133 -6.86 -23.80 -2.48
CA SER A 133 -5.77 -23.96 -1.50
C SER A 133 -5.30 -22.61 -0.97
N TYR A 134 -5.08 -21.64 -1.85
CA TYR A 134 -4.59 -20.31 -1.47
C TYR A 134 -5.65 -19.51 -0.69
N ALA A 135 -6.80 -19.25 -1.31
CA ALA A 135 -7.81 -18.36 -0.76
C ALA A 135 -8.44 -18.87 0.54
N ASN A 136 -8.60 -20.20 0.70
CA ASN A 136 -9.10 -20.74 1.97
C ASN A 136 -8.08 -20.61 3.10
N THR A 137 -6.79 -20.84 2.80
CA THR A 137 -5.72 -20.67 3.80
C THR A 137 -5.64 -19.23 4.28
N GLU A 138 -5.63 -18.27 3.33
CA GLU A 138 -5.61 -16.84 3.64
C GLU A 138 -6.87 -16.40 4.40
N ALA A 139 -8.04 -16.88 3.99
CA ALA A 139 -9.30 -16.55 4.66
C ALA A 139 -9.37 -17.13 6.07
N GLU A 140 -8.88 -18.35 6.30
CA GLU A 140 -8.85 -18.99 7.62
C GLU A 140 -7.87 -18.26 8.56
N TYR A 141 -6.69 -17.91 8.07
CA TYR A 141 -5.74 -17.08 8.82
C TYR A 141 -6.33 -15.72 9.19
N CYS A 142 -7.00 -15.06 8.24
CA CYS A 142 -7.72 -13.81 8.52
C CYS A 142 -8.86 -14.02 9.52
N ARG A 143 -9.61 -15.13 9.48
CA ARG A 143 -10.69 -15.43 10.45
C ARG A 143 -10.18 -15.63 11.88
N GLN A 144 -8.99 -16.17 12.04
CA GLN A 144 -8.40 -16.39 13.37
C GLN A 144 -7.73 -15.11 13.89
N CYS A 145 -7.02 -14.38 13.03
CA CYS A 145 -6.19 -13.25 13.41
C CYS A 145 -6.76 -11.86 13.03
N TRP A 146 -8.03 -11.76 12.60
CA TRP A 146 -8.63 -10.47 12.19
C TRP A 146 -8.50 -9.40 13.28
N TRP A 147 -8.75 -9.76 14.54
CA TRP A 147 -8.69 -8.82 15.66
C TRP A 147 -7.27 -8.29 15.90
N GLN A 148 -6.25 -9.14 15.69
CA GLN A 148 -4.85 -8.73 15.77
C GLN A 148 -4.47 -7.78 14.65
N ASN A 149 -4.97 -8.03 13.44
CA ASN A 149 -4.77 -7.16 12.28
C ASN A 149 -5.47 -5.81 12.46
N VAL A 150 -6.71 -5.80 12.96
CA VAL A 150 -7.49 -4.59 13.28
C VAL A 150 -6.76 -3.72 14.31
N LEU A 151 -6.18 -4.32 15.34
CA LEU A 151 -5.45 -3.61 16.39
C LEU A 151 -3.97 -3.35 16.07
N PHE A 152 -3.48 -3.74 14.88
CA PHE A 152 -2.06 -3.69 14.48
C PHE A 152 -1.10 -4.43 15.44
N VAL A 153 -1.57 -5.41 16.20
CA VAL A 153 -0.76 -6.19 17.15
C VAL A 153 -0.20 -7.46 16.50
N SER A 154 -0.59 -7.76 15.26
CA SER A 154 -0.09 -8.92 14.51
C SER A 154 1.42 -8.90 14.24
N THR A 155 2.09 -7.76 14.41
CA THR A 155 3.56 -7.70 14.39
C THR A 155 4.16 -8.09 15.73
N LEU A 156 3.49 -7.80 16.86
CA LEU A 156 4.00 -8.08 18.20
C LEU A 156 3.83 -9.55 18.62
N PHE A 157 2.82 -10.24 18.10
CA PHE A 157 2.59 -11.66 18.39
C PHE A 157 3.36 -12.62 17.47
N ARG A 158 3.82 -12.14 16.30
CA ARG A 158 4.54 -12.96 15.31
C ARG A 158 5.87 -13.49 15.84
N ASP A 159 6.53 -12.71 16.70
CA ASP A 159 7.83 -13.07 17.26
C ASP A 159 7.71 -14.17 18.33
N ASN A 160 6.56 -14.27 19.00
CA ASN A 160 6.32 -15.26 20.06
C ASN A 160 6.07 -16.67 19.51
N GLU A 161 5.60 -16.80 18.27
CA GLU A 161 5.39 -18.09 17.58
C GLU A 161 6.70 -18.68 17.03
N ILE A 162 7.73 -17.85 16.80
CA ILE A 162 9.07 -18.33 16.38
C ILE A 162 9.82 -18.96 17.55
N GLU A 163 9.53 -18.54 18.79
CA GLU A 163 10.18 -19.06 20.00
C GLU A 163 9.49 -20.31 20.57
N ASN A 164 8.24 -20.57 20.19
CA ASN A 164 7.54 -21.82 20.49
C ASN A 164 6.78 -22.31 19.26
N PRO A 165 7.39 -23.16 18.40
CA PRO A 165 6.64 -23.85 17.37
C PRO A 165 5.65 -24.76 18.10
N VAL A 166 4.36 -24.42 18.02
CA VAL A 166 3.29 -25.23 18.60
C VAL A 166 3.38 -26.63 17.98
N THR A 167 3.53 -27.61 18.87
CA THR A 167 3.49 -29.06 18.65
C THR A 167 2.28 -29.53 17.87
#